data_AF-A0A8D4N6Q6-F1
#
_entry.id   AF-A0A8D4N6Q6-F1
#
_cell.length_a   1.000
_cell.length_b   1.000
_cell.length_c   1.000
_cell.angle_alpha   90.00
_cell.angle_beta   90.00
_cell.angle_gamma   90.00
#
_symmetry.space_group_name_H-M   'P 1'
#
loop_
_entity.id
_entity.type
_entity.pdbx_description
1 polymer ?
#
loop_
_entity_poly.entity_id
_entity_poly.type
_entity_poly.pdbx_seq_one_letter_code
_entity_poly.pdbx_strand_id
1 'polypeptide(L)' 'MATKIEKLHRKLNDSFSDKLNAAFLDKFSRELTTSFNILSMRLVSFPSDGMDFTPEQLNWVCAYSDGYSAAKNQVWES' A
#
# COMPACT_ATOMS: atom_id res chain seq x y z
N MET A 1 15.27 -18.56 -6.73
CA MET A 1 14.33 -18.48 -7.87
C MET A 1 12.94 -18.31 -7.28
N ALA A 2 12.26 -17.18 -7.52
CA ALA A 2 10.95 -16.94 -6.91
C ALA A 2 9.88 -17.85 -7.53
N THR A 3 9.08 -18.50 -6.69
CA THR A 3 7.95 -19.35 -7.07
C THR A 3 6.87 -18.55 -7.81
N LYS A 4 5.96 -19.24 -8.51
CA LYS A 4 4.83 -18.58 -9.20
C LYS A 4 3.96 -17.76 -8.25
N ILE A 5 3.75 -18.27 -7.02
CA ILE A 5 2.98 -17.62 -5.96
C ILE A 5 3.68 -16.34 -5.48
N GLU A 6 5.00 -16.39 -5.22
CA GLU A 6 5.77 -15.20 -4.82
C GLU A 6 5.76 -14.10 -5.89
N LYS A 7 5.81 -14.46 -7.17
CA LYS A 7 5.70 -13.50 -8.27
C LYS A 7 4.31 -12.85 -8.33
N LEU A 8 3.25 -13.60 -8.03
CA LEU A 8 1.89 -13.09 -8.00
C LEU A 8 1.70 -12.13 -6.82
N HIS A 9 2.21 -12.48 -5.64
CA HIS A 9 2.22 -11.58 -4.47
C HIS A 9 2.95 -10.28 -4.75
N ARG A 10 4.14 -10.35 -5.36
CA ARG A 10 4.88 -9.16 -5.73
C ARG A 10 4.07 -8.27 -6.67
N LYS A 11 3.48 -8.82 -7.74
CA LYS A 11 2.65 -8.04 -8.67
C LYS A 11 1.45 -7.36 -8.01
N LEU A 12 0.77 -8.04 -7.09
CA LEU A 12 -0.36 -7.46 -6.35
C LEU A 12 0.10 -6.29 -5.48
N ASN A 13 1.21 -6.48 -4.76
CA ASN A 13 1.79 -5.45 -3.90
C ASN A 13 2.32 -4.24 -4.67
N ASP A 14 2.99 -4.48 -5.80
CA ASP A 14 3.48 -3.42 -6.70
C ASP A 14 2.29 -2.61 -7.25
N SER A 15 1.25 -3.29 -7.74
CA SER A 15 0.05 -2.62 -8.23
C SER A 15 -0.68 -1.83 -7.14
N PHE A 16 -0.68 -2.30 -5.90
CA PHE A 16 -1.22 -1.54 -4.78
C PHE A 16 -0.42 -0.26 -4.55
N SER A 17 0.91 -0.38 -4.47
CA SER A 17 1.82 0.75 -4.24
C SER A 17 1.60 1.85 -5.29
N ASP A 18 1.55 1.47 -6.56
CA ASP A 18 1.37 2.41 -7.68
C ASP A 18 0.02 3.13 -7.59
N LYS A 19 -1.07 2.39 -7.32
CA LYS A 19 -2.41 2.97 -7.23
C LYS A 19 -2.59 3.85 -6.01
N LEU A 20 -2.03 3.45 -4.86
CA LEU A 20 -2.08 4.25 -3.64
C LEU A 20 -1.31 5.55 -3.84
N ASN A 21 -0.09 5.49 -4.41
CA ASN A 21 0.70 6.69 -4.66
C ASN A 21 -0.01 7.64 -5.63
N ALA A 22 -0.54 7.13 -6.75
CA ALA A 22 -1.27 7.95 -7.72
C ALA A 22 -2.50 8.63 -7.11
N ALA A 23 -3.31 7.90 -6.33
CA ALA A 23 -4.50 8.45 -5.69
C ALA A 23 -4.16 9.45 -4.57
N PHE A 24 -3.07 9.22 -3.84
CA PHE A 24 -2.61 10.15 -2.81
C PHE A 24 -2.03 11.44 -3.42
N LEU A 25 -1.28 11.32 -4.51
CA LEU A 25 -0.76 12.46 -5.27
C LEU A 25 -1.88 13.32 -5.84
N ASP A 26 -2.90 12.71 -6.44
CA ASP A 26 -4.06 13.43 -6.96
C ASP A 26 -4.80 14.19 -5.85
N LYS A 27 -5.00 13.55 -4.68
CA LYS A 27 -5.78 14.14 -3.58
C LYS A 27 -5.03 15.19 -2.77
N PHE A 28 -3.76 14.95 -2.46
CA PHE A 28 -2.99 15.77 -1.51
C PHE A 28 -1.80 16.48 -2.16
N SER A 29 -1.59 16.32 -3.48
CA SER A 29 -0.44 16.88 -4.20
C SER A 29 0.90 16.50 -3.55
N ARG A 30 0.99 15.27 -3.04
CA ARG A 30 2.15 14.76 -2.29
C ARG A 30 2.42 13.32 -2.69
N GLU A 31 3.68 12.92 -2.73
CA GLU A 31 4.09 11.56 -3.11
C GLU A 31 4.25 10.64 -1.90
N LEU A 32 4.05 9.34 -2.13
CA LEU A 32 4.25 8.26 -1.18
C LEU A 32 5.31 7.29 -1.65
N THR A 33 6.11 6.83 -0.69
CA THR A 33 6.94 5.64 -0.82
C THR A 33 6.26 4.51 -0.05
N THR A 34 5.86 3.46 -0.76
CA THR A 34 5.31 2.24 -0.15
C THR A 34 6.36 1.14 -0.17
N SER A 35 6.51 0.46 0.96
CA SER A 35 7.49 -0.61 1.13
C SER A 35 6.88 -1.80 1.88
N PHE A 36 7.34 -3.00 1.57
CA PHE A 36 6.90 -4.20 2.30
C PHE A 36 7.66 -4.32 3.61
N ASN A 37 6.93 -4.22 4.73
CA ASN A 37 7.47 -4.45 6.05
C ASN A 37 7.33 -5.93 6.41
N ILE A 38 8.46 -6.60 6.61
CA ILE A 38 8.50 -8.03 6.90
C ILE A 38 8.02 -8.37 8.31
N LEU A 39 8.19 -7.47 9.28
CA LEU A 39 7.80 -7.69 10.68
C LEU A 39 6.28 -7.66 10.84
N SER A 40 5.62 -6.73 10.17
CA SER A 40 4.15 -6.64 10.15
C SER A 40 3.51 -7.45 9.03
N MET A 41 4.31 -8.02 8.11
CA MET A 41 3.90 -8.68 6.88
C MET A 41 2.89 -7.85 6.05
N ARG A 42 3.07 -6.53 6.04
CA ARG A 42 2.16 -5.55 5.41
C ARG A 42 2.93 -4.54 4.59
N LEU A 43 2.27 -3.97 3.59
CA LEU A 43 2.77 -2.77 2.92
C LEU A 43 2.56 -1.57 3.86
N VAL A 44 3.60 -0.76 3.99
CA VAL A 44 3.59 0.46 4.79
C VAL A 44 4.02 1.61 3.90
N SER A 45 3.26 2.70 3.96
CA SER A 45 3.48 3.88 3.13
C SER A 45 3.89 5.05 4.01
N PHE A 46 4.83 5.83 3.49
CA PHE A 46 5.33 7.04 4.12
C PHE A 46 5.41 8.15 3.07
N PRO A 47 5.25 9.43 3.45
CA PRO A 47 5.51 10.51 2.52
C PRO A 47 6.94 10.51 2.03
N SER A 48 7.12 10.71 0.72
CA SER A 48 8.45 10.65 0.10
C SER A 48 9.38 11.81 0.48
N ASP A 49 8.82 12.90 1.01
CA ASP A 49 9.55 14.08 1.49
C ASP A 49 10.15 13.91 2.91
N GLY A 50 9.91 12.78 3.57
CA GLY A 50 10.42 12.49 4.91
C GLY A 50 9.69 13.20 6.05
N MET A 51 8.61 13.93 5.75
CA MET A 51 7.79 14.60 6.75
C MET A 51 6.63 13.70 7.17
N ASP A 52 6.12 13.89 8.38
CA ASP A 52 5.00 13.09 8.89
C ASP A 52 3.71 13.31 8.09
N PHE A 53 2.77 12.36 8.23
CA PHE A 53 1.41 12.55 7.77
C PHE A 53 0.69 13.58 8.62
N THR A 54 -0.14 14.41 7.98
CA THR A 54 -1.21 15.08 8.71
C THR A 54 -2.24 14.03 9.20
N PRO A 55 -3.03 14.31 10.25
CA PRO A 55 -4.06 13.38 10.71
C PRO A 55 -5.05 12.97 9.60
N GLU A 56 -5.38 13.90 8.70
CA GLU A 56 -6.26 13.63 7.55
C GLU A 56 -5.61 12.66 6.55
N GLN A 57 -4.34 12.92 6.18
CA GLN A 57 -3.60 12.05 5.27
C GLN A 57 -3.43 10.64 5.86
N LEU A 58 -3.11 10.56 7.15
CA LEU A 58 -2.95 9.28 7.85
C LEU A 58 -4.26 8.49 7.82
N ASN A 59 -5.39 9.11 8.20
CA ASN A 59 -6.69 8.46 8.16
C ASN A 59 -7.07 7.97 6.76
N TRP A 60 -6.76 8.77 5.73
CA TRP A 60 -7.06 8.41 4.34
C TRP A 60 -6.21 7.22 3.86
N VAL A 61 -4.90 7.23 4.12
CA VAL A 61 -3.98 6.13 3.76
C VAL A 61 -4.34 4.85 4.51
N CYS A 62 -4.70 4.95 5.79
CA CYS A 62 -5.18 3.82 6.58
C CYS A 62 -6.44 3.21 5.96
N ALA A 63 -7.45 4.01 5.65
CA ALA A 63 -8.69 3.52 5.04
C ALA A 63 -8.45 2.83 3.68
N TYR A 64 -7.56 3.38 2.85
CA TYR A 64 -7.18 2.77 1.58
C TYR A 64 -6.50 1.40 1.78
N SER A 65 -5.57 1.32 2.73
CA SER A 65 -4.82 0.11 3.06
C SER A 65 -5.69 -0.98 3.67
N ASP A 66 -6.67 -0.60 4.50
CA ASP A 66 -7.64 -1.50 5.09
C ASP A 66 -8.57 -2.09 4.02
N GLY A 67 -9.05 -1.26 3.09
CA GLY A 67 -9.86 -1.71 1.96
C GLY A 67 -9.12 -2.72 1.07
N TYR A 68 -7.84 -2.45 0.78
CA TYR A 68 -6.99 -3.41 0.05
C TYR A 68 -6.79 -4.72 0.81
N SER A 69 -6.54 -4.64 2.12
CA SER A 69 -6.36 -5.83 2.96
C SER A 69 -7.62 -6.69 3.00
N ALA A 70 -8.80 -6.06 3.12
CA ALA A 70 -10.08 -6.75 3.07
C ALA A 70 -10.33 -7.43 1.71
N ALA A 71 -10.09 -6.72 0.59
CA ALA A 71 -10.24 -7.28 -0.75
C ALA A 71 -9.26 -8.44 -1.00
N LYS A 72 -8.01 -8.32 -0.55
CA LYS A 72 -7.00 -9.37 -0.65
C LYS A 72 -7.44 -10.62 0.13
N ASN A 73 -7.96 -10.46 1.34
CA ASN A 73 -8.42 -11.59 2.16
C ASN A 73 -9.61 -12.32 1.51
N GLN A 74 -10.57 -11.59 0.92
CA GLN A 74 -11.70 -12.21 0.19
C GLN A 74 -11.25 -13.08 -0.99
N VAL A 75 -10.24 -12.63 -1.73
CA VAL A 75 -9.67 -13.38 -2.86
C VAL A 75 -8.83 -14.58 -2.37
N TRP A 76 -8.23 -14.47 -1.18
CA TRP A 76 -7.37 -15.51 -0.60
C TRP A 76 -8.14 -16.63 0.09
N GLU A 77 -9.29 -16.31 0.69
CA GLU A 77 -10.15 -17.27 1.39
C GLU A 77 -11.20 -17.95 0.48
N SER A 78 -11.29 -17.56 -0.80
CA SER A 78 -12.10 -18.25 -1.83
C SER A 78 -11.31 -19.34 -2.56
#